data_AF-R6JNK0-F1
#
_entry.id   AF-R6JNK0-F1
#
_cell.length_a   1.000
_cell.length_b   1.000
_cell.length_c   1.000
_cell.angle_alpha   90.00
_cell.angle_beta   90.00
_cell.angle_gamma   90.00
#
_symmetry.space_group_name_H-M   'P 1'
#
loop_
_entity.id
_entity.type
_entity.pdbx_description
1 polymer ?
#
loop_
_entity_poly.entity_id
_entity_poly.type
_entity_poly.pdbx_seq_one_letter_code
_entity_poly.pdbx_strand_id
1 'polypeptide(L)'
;MWLNERARQTGGAGYECAGVTLGGSQVETVASAHLRETPVYAPYGYAANVPAGAQVLLLSGGEDGAVVAGARMGNADLAPGEVELRGPGGAVVRLCRDGTVRINGLVINEKGEIEP
;
A
#
# COMPACT_ATOMS: atom_id res chain seq x y z
N MET A 1 -24.71 8.83 33.06
CA MET A 1 -23.59 8.71 32.10
C MET A 1 -24.03 7.80 30.97
N TRP A 2 -24.46 8.36 29.85
CA TRP A 2 -24.93 7.60 28.68
C TRP A 2 -24.11 7.92 27.41
N LEU A 3 -23.33 9.01 27.46
CA LEU A 3 -22.45 9.44 26.37
C LEU A 3 -21.12 8.67 26.30
N ASN A 4 -20.60 8.18 27.43
CA ASN A 4 -19.32 7.46 27.44
C ASN A 4 -19.46 5.99 27.00
N GLU A 5 -20.67 5.42 27.01
CA GLU A 5 -20.92 4.08 26.50
C GLU A 5 -20.94 4.03 24.97
N ARG A 6 -21.41 5.08 24.29
CA ARG A 6 -21.36 5.17 22.83
C ARG A 6 -19.94 5.27 22.28
N ALA A 7 -19.01 5.87 23.02
CA ALA A 7 -17.59 5.89 22.66
C ALA A 7 -16.93 4.51 22.79
N ARG A 8 -17.46 3.62 23.65
CA ARG A 8 -17.02 2.21 23.75
C ARG A 8 -17.66 1.30 22.69
N GLN A 9 -18.73 1.74 22.03
CA GLN A 9 -19.46 0.93 21.04
C GLN A 9 -18.88 0.99 19.61
N THR A 10 -17.77 1.68 19.38
CA THR A 10 -17.02 1.62 18.11
C THR A 10 -15.81 0.68 18.18
N GLY A 11 -15.64 -0.07 19.27
CA GLY A 11 -14.52 -1.00 19.50
C GLY A 11 -14.59 -2.31 18.72
N GLY A 12 -14.89 -2.25 17.42
CA GLY A 12 -14.76 -3.37 16.50
C GLY A 12 -13.53 -3.21 15.62
N ALA A 13 -12.88 -4.33 15.24
CA ALA A 13 -11.93 -4.33 14.15
C ALA A 13 -12.60 -3.71 12.92
N GLY A 14 -12.07 -2.57 12.47
CA GLY A 14 -12.62 -1.76 11.40
C GLY A 14 -11.53 -1.36 10.41
N TYR A 15 -11.93 -0.91 9.23
CA TYR A 15 -11.00 -0.35 8.26
C TYR A 15 -11.45 1.04 7.84
N GLU A 16 -10.51 1.91 7.51
CA GLU A 16 -10.78 3.20 6.91
C GLU A 16 -9.70 3.57 5.87
N CYS A 17 -10.06 4.44 4.93
CA CYS A 17 -9.09 5.02 3.99
C CYS A 17 -8.49 6.28 4.61
N ALA A 18 -7.17 6.40 4.58
CA ALA A 18 -6.45 7.56 5.15
C ALA A 18 -5.48 8.16 4.13
N GLY A 19 -5.21 9.46 4.24
CA GLY A 19 -4.14 10.11 3.49
C GLY A 19 -2.83 10.11 4.27
N VAL A 20 -1.70 9.82 3.63
CA VAL A 20 -0.37 9.94 4.23
C VAL A 20 0.09 11.40 4.16
N THR A 21 0.42 11.99 5.30
CA THR A 21 0.96 13.37 5.38
C THR A 21 2.48 13.38 5.42
N LEU A 22 3.10 12.36 6.03
CA LEU A 22 4.54 12.15 6.06
C LEU A 22 4.85 10.69 5.73
N GLY A 23 5.70 10.47 4.74
CA GLY A 23 6.12 9.13 4.31
C GLY A 23 7.24 8.55 5.18
N GLY A 24 7.36 7.23 5.21
CA GLY A 24 8.37 6.52 5.98
C GLY A 24 8.17 5.00 5.97
N SER A 25 9.00 4.29 6.73
CA SER A 25 8.70 2.93 7.23
C SER A 25 7.58 2.94 8.27
N GLN A 26 7.40 4.07 8.93
CA GLN A 26 6.22 4.46 9.68
C GLN A 26 5.67 5.74 9.05
N VAL A 27 4.35 5.84 8.95
CA VAL A 27 3.70 6.96 8.27
C VAL A 27 2.88 7.79 9.23
N GLU A 28 2.77 9.08 8.94
CA GLU A 28 1.71 9.91 9.52
C GLU A 28 0.49 9.87 8.60
N THR A 29 -0.68 9.63 9.17
CA THR A 29 -1.93 9.52 8.40
C THR A 29 -3.03 10.40 8.97
N VAL A 30 -3.90 10.86 8.07
CA VAL A 30 -5.12 11.61 8.40
C VAL A 30 -6.33 10.82 7.91
N ALA A 31 -7.18 10.42 8.86
CA ALA A 31 -8.48 9.81 8.63
C ALA A 31 -9.51 10.42 9.60
N SER A 32 -10.33 9.60 10.28
CA SER A 32 -11.19 10.08 11.38
C SER A 32 -10.39 10.68 12.55
N ALA A 33 -9.14 10.26 12.72
CA ALA A 33 -8.15 10.84 13.62
C ALA A 33 -6.80 11.08 12.90
N HIS A 34 -5.95 11.94 13.46
CA HIS A 34 -4.56 12.08 13.03
C HIS A 34 -3.70 11.06 13.79
N LEU A 35 -3.05 10.16 13.06
CA LEU A 35 -2.21 9.12 13.63
C LEU A 35 -0.75 9.36 13.25
N ARG A 36 0.15 9.21 14.23
CA ARG A 36 1.59 9.33 14.05
C ARG A 36 2.25 7.97 14.20
N GLU A 37 3.41 7.82 13.57
CA GLU A 37 4.25 6.61 13.65
C GLU A 37 3.50 5.29 13.36
N THR A 38 2.51 5.35 12.46
CA THR A 38 1.67 4.18 12.15
C THR A 38 2.48 3.18 11.32
N PRO A 39 2.64 1.93 11.77
CA PRO A 39 3.47 0.94 11.08
C PRO A 39 2.82 0.50 9.75
N VAL A 40 3.65 0.33 8.73
CA VAL A 40 3.25 -0.21 7.42
C VAL A 40 3.64 -1.67 7.33
N TYR A 41 2.66 -2.54 7.05
CA TYR A 41 2.89 -3.97 6.85
C TYR A 41 2.94 -4.29 5.35
N ALA A 42 3.81 -5.23 4.98
CA ALA A 42 3.95 -5.75 3.62
C ALA A 42 4.19 -7.27 3.66
N PRO A 43 3.94 -8.00 2.56
CA PRO A 43 4.30 -9.42 2.47
C PRO A 43 5.80 -9.65 2.75
N TYR A 44 6.15 -10.83 3.26
CA TYR A 44 7.54 -11.19 3.53
C TYR A 44 8.42 -11.01 2.28
N GLY A 45 9.56 -10.32 2.45
CA GLY A 45 10.48 -9.99 1.35
C GLY A 45 10.16 -8.67 0.62
N TYR A 46 9.05 -8.00 0.94
CA TYR A 46 8.69 -6.69 0.40
C TYR A 46 8.91 -5.59 1.44
N ALA A 47 9.45 -4.47 1.00
CA ALA A 47 9.54 -3.25 1.79
C ALA A 47 9.26 -2.05 0.89
N ALA A 48 8.48 -1.10 1.37
CA ALA A 48 8.20 0.14 0.67
C ALA A 48 8.07 1.29 1.67
N ASN A 49 8.54 2.46 1.27
CA ASN A 49 8.25 3.70 1.96
C ASN A 49 7.06 4.35 1.25
N VAL A 50 5.94 4.46 1.94
CA VAL A 50 4.72 5.03 1.36
C VAL A 50 4.90 6.55 1.26
N PRO A 51 4.81 7.16 0.07
CA PRO A 51 5.07 8.58 -0.08
C PRO A 51 3.94 9.43 0.52
N ALA A 52 4.28 10.66 0.93
CA ALA A 52 3.29 11.66 1.28
C ALA A 52 2.32 11.90 0.12
N GLY A 53 1.04 12.10 0.44
CA GLY A 53 -0.06 12.23 -0.52
C GLY A 53 -0.66 10.90 -0.98
N ALA A 54 -0.07 9.74 -0.65
CA ALA A 54 -0.69 8.45 -0.94
C ALA A 54 -1.94 8.24 -0.09
N GLN A 55 -2.95 7.57 -0.65
CA GLN A 55 -4.05 7.02 0.13
C GLN A 55 -3.68 5.62 0.60
N VAL A 56 -3.97 5.28 1.85
CA VAL A 56 -3.67 3.98 2.48
C VAL A 56 -4.91 3.36 3.10
N LEU A 57 -4.89 2.04 3.25
CA LEU A 57 -5.87 1.30 4.03
C LEU A 57 -5.37 1.18 5.47
N LEU A 58 -6.05 1.85 6.39
CA LEU A 58 -5.87 1.67 7.83
C LEU A 58 -6.73 0.53 8.32
N LEU A 59 -6.15 -0.32 9.16
CA LEU A 59 -6.84 -1.34 9.94
C LEU A 59 -6.74 -0.95 11.42
N SER A 60 -7.89 -0.82 12.07
CA SER A 60 -7.96 -0.54 13.51
C SER A 60 -7.84 -1.84 14.30
N GLY A 61 -6.78 -1.96 15.09
CA GLY A 61 -6.55 -3.08 16.00
C GLY A 61 -7.19 -2.91 17.39
N GLY A 62 -8.02 -1.89 17.60
CA GLY A 62 -8.57 -1.58 18.93
C GLY A 62 -7.47 -1.09 19.87
N GLU A 63 -7.19 -1.83 20.94
CA GLU A 63 -6.19 -1.46 21.96
C GLU A 63 -4.74 -1.49 21.44
N ASP A 64 -4.45 -2.32 20.42
CA ASP A 64 -3.13 -2.45 19.81
C ASP A 64 -2.78 -1.29 18.84
N GLY A 65 -3.69 -0.33 18.68
CA GLY A 65 -3.54 0.79 17.75
C GLY A 65 -3.90 0.42 16.31
N ALA A 66 -3.71 1.36 15.39
CA ALA A 66 -3.97 1.16 13.97
C ALA A 66 -2.70 0.80 13.22
N VAL A 67 -2.86 0.08 12.11
CA VAL A 67 -1.76 -0.30 11.19
C VAL A 67 -2.14 0.01 9.75
N VAL A 68 -1.15 0.26 8.90
CA VAL A 68 -1.34 0.40 7.46
C VAL A 68 -1.10 -0.96 6.80
N ALA A 69 -2.14 -1.50 6.16
CA ALA A 69 -2.05 -2.75 5.41
C ALA A 69 -1.47 -2.58 4.00
N GLY A 70 -1.52 -1.37 3.45
CA GLY A 70 -1.00 -1.05 2.14
C GLY A 70 -1.48 0.30 1.61
N ALA A 71 -0.84 0.76 0.55
CA ALA A 71 -1.30 1.93 -0.21
C ALA A 71 -2.38 1.53 -1.21
N ARG A 72 -3.35 2.42 -1.44
CA ARG A 72 -4.33 2.28 -2.51
C ARG A 72 -3.60 2.17 -3.82
N MET A 73 -3.91 1.10 -4.56
CA MET A 73 -3.39 0.92 -5.90
C MET A 73 -3.80 2.11 -6.77
N GLY A 74 -2.83 2.70 -7.48
CA GLY A 74 -3.10 3.70 -8.51
C GLY A 74 -3.82 3.06 -9.70
N ASN A 75 -4.29 3.89 -10.63
CA ASN A 75 -4.73 3.39 -11.93
C ASN A 75 -3.49 2.94 -12.72
N ALA A 76 -3.12 1.68 -12.57
CA ALA A 76 -2.15 1.03 -13.42
C ALA A 76 -2.91 0.34 -14.55
N ASP A 77 -2.50 0.59 -15.79
CA ASP A 77 -2.96 -0.17 -16.96
C ASP A 77 -2.35 -1.58 -16.88
N LEU A 78 -2.93 -2.40 -16.01
CA LEU A 78 -2.57 -3.80 -15.75
C LEU A 78 -3.74 -4.68 -16.15
N ALA A 79 -3.44 -5.69 -16.97
CA ALA A 79 -4.42 -6.74 -17.24
C ALA A 79 -4.59 -7.66 -16.01
N PRO A 80 -5.71 -8.38 -15.89
CA PRO A 80 -5.89 -9.37 -14.83
C PRO A 80 -4.74 -10.39 -14.79
N GLY A 81 -4.13 -10.56 -13.62
CA GLY A 81 -2.98 -11.45 -13.39
C GLY A 81 -1.62 -10.80 -13.55
N GLU A 82 -1.55 -9.57 -14.08
CA GLU A 82 -0.28 -8.82 -14.14
C GLU A 82 0.10 -8.24 -12.79
N VAL A 83 1.40 -8.11 -12.57
CA VAL A 83 1.96 -7.54 -11.33
C VAL A 83 3.04 -6.55 -11.71
N GLU A 84 3.09 -5.42 -11.00
CA GLU A 84 4.05 -4.37 -11.29
C GLU A 84 4.59 -3.70 -10.04
N LEU A 85 5.91 -3.48 -10.02
CA LEU A 85 6.62 -2.67 -9.04
C LEU A 85 7.02 -1.36 -9.69
N ARG A 86 6.72 -0.23 -9.03
CA ARG A 86 7.05 1.10 -9.54
C ARG A 86 7.82 1.91 -8.51
N GLY A 87 8.90 2.54 -8.95
CA GLY A 87 9.59 3.58 -8.20
C GLY A 87 9.12 4.98 -8.61
N PRO A 88 9.22 5.99 -7.72
CA PRO A 88 8.81 7.36 -8.03
C PRO A 88 9.63 8.01 -9.16
N GLY A 89 10.85 7.53 -9.42
CA GLY A 89 11.69 7.98 -10.54
C GLY A 89 11.37 7.35 -11.89
N GLY A 90 10.27 6.59 -12.00
CA GLY A 90 9.85 5.94 -13.25
C GLY A 90 10.46 4.55 -13.48
N ALA A 91 11.22 4.01 -12.53
CA ALA A 91 11.67 2.61 -12.58
C ALA A 91 10.45 1.67 -12.51
N VAL A 92 10.43 0.65 -13.37
CA VAL A 92 9.32 -0.31 -13.46
C VAL A 92 9.86 -1.73 -13.62
N VAL A 93 9.27 -2.66 -12.88
CA VAL A 93 9.37 -4.11 -13.13
C VAL A 93 7.96 -4.65 -13.25
N ARG A 94 7.59 -5.22 -14.40
CA ARG A 94 6.25 -5.73 -14.68
C ARG A 94 6.29 -7.19 -15.14
N LEU A 95 5.47 -8.03 -14.51
CA LEU A 95 5.13 -9.37 -14.98
C LEU A 95 3.89 -9.25 -15.87
N CYS A 96 4.05 -9.53 -17.15
CA CYS A 96 2.99 -9.36 -18.15
C CYS A 96 2.23 -10.69 -18.37
N ARG A 97 0.97 -10.57 -18.81
CA ARG A 97 0.10 -11.73 -19.03
C ARG A 97 0.56 -12.67 -20.14
N ASP A 98 1.41 -12.18 -21.05
CA ASP A 98 1.97 -12.92 -22.17
C ASP A 98 3.21 -13.75 -21.79
N GLY A 99 3.62 -13.69 -20.52
CA GLY A 99 4.80 -14.38 -20.00
C GLY A 99 6.07 -13.53 -20.02
N THR A 100 6.03 -12.32 -20.60
CA THR A 100 7.18 -11.43 -20.60
C THR A 100 7.38 -10.73 -19.25
N VAL A 101 8.63 -10.44 -18.92
CA VAL A 101 9.00 -9.54 -17.83
C VAL A 101 9.57 -8.26 -18.43
N ARG A 102 8.94 -7.13 -18.12
CA ARG A 102 9.38 -5.80 -18.59
C ARG A 102 10.10 -5.07 -17.47
N ILE A 103 11.33 -4.67 -17.73
CA ILE A 103 12.13 -3.83 -16.84
C ILE A 103 12.38 -2.51 -17.57
N ASN A 104 11.55 -1.51 -17.29
CA ASN A 104 11.48 -0.29 -18.08
C ASN A 104 11.30 -0.60 -19.59
N GLY A 105 12.32 -0.29 -20.41
CA GLY A 105 12.32 -0.59 -21.84
C GLY A 105 12.83 -1.99 -22.21
N LEU A 106 13.47 -2.69 -21.28
CA LEU A 106 13.98 -4.04 -21.48
C LEU A 106 12.83 -5.05 -21.43
N VAL A 107 12.78 -5.96 -22.39
CA VAL A 107 11.82 -7.07 -22.42
C VAL A 107 12.59 -8.37 -22.30
N ILE A 108 12.18 -9.20 -21.34
CA ILE A 108 12.66 -10.57 -21.16
C ILE A 108 11.49 -11.48 -21.53
N ASN A 109 11.68 -12.38 -22.49
CA ASN A 109 10.65 -13.32 -22.90
C ASN A 109 10.40 -14.40 -21.83
N GLU A 110 9.40 -15.24 -22.05
CA GLU A 110 9.01 -16.31 -21.13
C GLU A 110 10.09 -17.37 -20.90
N LYS A 111 11.11 -17.40 -21.76
CA LYS A 111 12.29 -18.29 -21.65
C LYS A 111 13.46 -17.64 -20.91
N GLY A 112 13.34 -16.38 -20.51
CA GLY A 112 14.41 -15.64 -19.83
C GLY A 112 15.41 -14.97 -20.77
N GLU A 113 15.11 -14.90 -22.07
CA GLU A 113 15.99 -14.28 -23.07
C GLU A 113 15.61 -12.81 -23.28
N ILE A 114 16.62 -11.95 -23.47
CA ILE A 114 16.39 -10.52 -23.74
C ILE A 114 15.96 -10.35 -25.20
N GLU A 115 14.83 -9.69 -25.42
CA GLU A 115 14.40 -9.29 -26.75
C GLU A 115 15.20 -8.06 -27.23
N PRO A 116 15.64 -8.04 -28.51
CA PRO A 116 16.38 -6.93 -29.09
C PRO A 116 15.56 -5.67 -29.34
#